data_AF-A0A534P9W7-F1
#
_entry.id   AF-A0A534P9W7-F1
#
_cell.length_a   1.000
_cell.length_b   1.000
_cell.length_c   1.000
_cell.angle_alpha   90.00
_cell.angle_beta   90.00
_cell.angle_gamma   90.00
#
_symmetry.space_group_name_H-M   'P 1'
#
loop_
_entity.id
_entity.type
_entity.pdbx_description
1 polymer ?
#
loop_
_entity_poly.entity_id
_entity_poly.type
_entity_poly.pdbx_seq_one_letter_code
_entity_poly.pdbx_strand_id
1 'polypeptide(L)'
;MSVVLDEARRTLAEGGDVEMLLERALTDASPLERPRVASEAARLLHKAGRAEAAARWYGRAADLSPRDPEPRHDRGLALLEAGEVGLAAFAQREALALDPDHTGARAQLAAALEALGDDEGAARELSELLARLGPQPALAARLQGIEEAARRAVHRSLLGSPVSRLGANVLVTSAFVRGADGVYRAPFGELQVTADAHGKVHRLAVIFASMDASLGRTDVSYGGSTEDEHGRRVPLDEFTAASTVLLAQGLGIDPVHARRLLRFLLTKECGLGPHRFAGAQVGWVLEETSAGRRYGLFVGR
;
A
#
# COMPACT_ATOMS: atom_id res chain seq x y z
N MET A 1 23.16 20.03 20.37
CA MET A 1 23.28 19.24 19.12
C MET A 1 24.50 18.35 19.33
N SER A 2 24.35 17.03 19.22
CA SER A 2 25.45 16.12 19.64
C SER A 2 26.58 16.18 18.61
N VAL A 3 27.83 16.15 19.10
CA VAL A 3 29.04 16.15 18.26
C VAL A 3 29.00 15.03 17.20
N VAL A 4 28.38 13.89 17.55
CA VAL A 4 28.24 12.72 16.68
C VAL A 4 27.27 12.98 15.51
N LEU A 5 26.20 13.75 15.71
CA LEU A 5 25.28 14.10 14.60
C LEU A 5 25.91 15.09 13.62
N ASP A 6 26.78 15.98 14.11
CA ASP A 6 27.55 16.87 13.23
C ASP A 6 28.61 16.12 12.43
N GLU A 7 29.23 15.09 13.03
CA GLU A 7 30.11 14.15 12.33
C GLU A 7 29.34 13.39 11.25
N ALA A 8 28.17 12.82 11.58
CA ALA A 8 27.31 12.14 10.61
C ALA A 8 26.89 13.07 9.46
N ARG A 9 26.59 14.34 9.73
CA ARG A 9 26.27 15.31 8.68
C ARG A 9 27.43 15.51 7.70
N ARG A 10 28.67 15.57 8.19
CA ARG A 10 29.87 15.69 7.33
C ARG A 10 30.08 14.43 6.51
N THR A 11 30.01 13.26 7.13
CA THR A 11 30.15 11.97 6.45
C THR A 11 29.10 11.79 5.36
N LEU A 12 27.84 12.18 5.58
CA LEU A 12 26.81 12.18 4.54
C LEU A 12 27.14 13.11 3.36
N ALA A 13 27.69 14.30 3.63
CA ALA A 13 28.09 15.23 2.59
C ALA A 13 29.22 14.68 1.71
N GLU A 14 30.05 13.81 2.28
CA GLU A 14 31.11 13.07 1.58
C GLU A 14 30.62 11.77 0.94
N GLY A 15 29.33 11.43 1.08
CA GLY A 15 28.71 10.21 0.53
C GLY A 15 28.99 8.94 1.33
N GLY A 16 29.52 9.05 2.55
CA GLY A 16 29.84 7.93 3.43
C GLY A 16 28.63 7.31 4.12
N ASP A 17 28.85 6.13 4.71
CA ASP A 17 27.86 5.45 5.56
C ASP A 17 27.88 6.06 6.98
N VAL A 18 26.69 6.32 7.51
CA VAL A 18 26.50 6.96 8.81
C VAL A 18 25.72 6.10 9.79
N GLU A 19 25.30 4.89 9.41
CA GLU A 19 24.42 4.07 10.26
C GLU A 19 25.05 3.83 11.64
N MET A 20 26.34 3.49 11.69
CA MET A 20 27.08 3.31 12.94
C MET A 20 27.17 4.61 13.77
N LEU A 21 27.34 5.77 13.13
CA LEU A 21 27.39 7.06 13.83
C LEU A 21 26.03 7.43 14.42
N LEU A 22 24.95 7.19 13.67
CA LEU A 22 23.58 7.46 14.13
C LEU A 22 23.18 6.52 15.28
N GLU A 23 23.54 5.23 15.21
CA GLU A 23 23.33 4.27 16.30
C GLU A 23 24.11 4.66 17.56
N ARG A 24 25.37 5.09 17.40
CA ARG A 24 26.18 5.61 18.51
C ARG A 24 25.51 6.85 19.12
N ALA A 25 25.10 7.81 18.29
CA ALA A 25 24.42 9.02 18.75
C ALA A 25 23.15 8.72 19.56
N LEU A 26 22.36 7.73 19.13
CA LEU A 26 21.16 7.31 19.84
C LEU A 26 21.47 6.58 21.16
N THR A 27 22.54 5.77 21.17
CA THR A 27 22.97 5.01 22.34
C THR A 27 23.49 5.93 23.44
N ASP A 28 24.30 6.92 23.06
CA ASP A 28 24.89 7.92 23.95
C ASP A 28 23.85 8.93 24.49
N ALA A 29 22.72 9.07 23.78
CA ALA A 29 21.65 9.98 24.19
C ALA A 29 20.92 9.47 25.45
N SER A 30 20.59 10.41 26.33
CA SER A 30 19.75 10.11 27.49
C SER A 30 18.37 9.62 27.04
N PRO A 31 17.66 8.80 27.84
CA PRO A 31 16.35 8.27 27.44
C PRO A 31 15.33 9.33 27.01
N LEU A 32 15.39 10.53 27.60
CA LEU A 32 14.52 11.66 27.25
C LEU A 32 14.87 12.32 25.91
N GLU A 33 16.14 12.22 25.48
CA GLU A 33 16.62 12.80 24.22
C GLU A 33 16.54 11.83 23.04
N ARG A 34 16.43 10.53 23.29
CA ARG A 34 16.39 9.49 22.24
C ARG A 34 15.35 9.73 21.15
N PRO A 35 14.09 10.10 21.46
CA PRO A 35 13.12 10.40 20.40
C PRO A 35 13.60 11.54 19.50
N ARG A 36 14.09 12.63 20.10
CA ARG A 36 14.61 13.79 19.38
C ARG A 36 15.81 13.44 18.52
N VAL A 37 16.76 12.66 19.06
CA VAL A 37 17.95 12.21 18.31
C VAL A 37 17.56 11.32 17.14
N ALA A 38 16.60 10.41 17.32
CA ALA A 38 16.08 9.57 16.23
C ALA A 38 15.40 10.41 15.13
N SER A 39 14.57 11.38 15.48
CA SER A 39 13.95 12.29 14.49
C SER A 39 14.97 13.17 13.78
N GLU A 40 16.03 13.61 14.48
CA GLU A 40 17.10 14.42 13.87
C GLU A 40 17.95 13.58 12.91
N ALA A 41 18.29 12.35 13.28
CA ALA A 41 18.94 11.36 12.41
C ALA A 41 18.11 11.09 11.14
N ALA A 42 16.80 10.86 11.31
CA ALA A 42 15.88 10.67 10.19
C ALA A 42 15.87 11.88 9.24
N ARG A 43 15.78 13.10 9.78
CA ARG A 43 15.78 14.34 8.99
C ARG A 43 17.11 14.56 8.26
N LEU A 44 18.23 14.17 8.85
CA LEU A 44 19.54 14.21 8.19
C LEU A 44 19.58 13.30 6.97
N LEU A 45 19.14 12.04 7.13
CA LEU A 45 19.07 11.06 6.05
C LEU A 45 18.10 11.50 4.94
N HIS A 46 16.95 12.06 5.34
CA HIS A 46 15.94 12.56 4.43
C HIS A 46 16.49 13.68 3.54
N LYS A 47 17.16 14.68 4.14
CA LYS A 47 17.83 15.76 3.39
C LYS A 47 18.96 15.28 2.48
N ALA A 48 19.57 14.14 2.80
CA ALA A 48 20.59 13.51 1.97
C ALA A 48 20.00 12.61 0.85
N GLY A 49 18.68 12.60 0.66
CA GLY A 49 18.00 11.77 -0.35
C GLY A 49 17.97 10.28 -0.02
N ARG A 50 18.28 9.89 1.23
CA ARG A 50 18.24 8.51 1.71
C ARG A 50 16.85 8.19 2.28
N ALA A 51 15.81 8.30 1.46
CA ALA A 51 14.41 8.23 1.86
C ALA A 51 14.05 6.94 2.63
N GLU A 52 14.47 5.77 2.14
CA GLU A 52 14.23 4.48 2.83
C GLU A 52 14.87 4.43 4.23
N ALA A 53 16.10 4.93 4.36
CA ALA A 53 16.79 4.98 5.65
C ALA A 53 16.12 5.97 6.59
N ALA A 54 15.70 7.13 6.08
CA ALA A 54 14.93 8.12 6.84
C ALA A 54 13.62 7.52 7.37
N ALA A 55 12.87 6.78 6.55
CA ALA A 55 11.64 6.12 6.96
C ALA A 55 11.86 5.12 8.11
N ARG A 56 12.97 4.37 8.10
CA ARG A 56 13.34 3.47 9.22
C ARG A 56 13.61 4.26 10.50
N TRP A 57 14.38 5.34 10.42
CA TRP A 57 14.71 6.17 11.57
C TRP A 57 13.50 6.94 12.12
N TYR A 58 12.59 7.42 11.26
CA TYR A 58 11.31 7.98 11.71
C TYR A 58 10.42 6.92 12.37
N GLY A 59 10.43 5.68 11.88
CA GLY A 59 9.77 4.54 12.56
C GLY A 59 10.29 4.34 13.98
N ARG A 60 11.61 4.35 14.16
CA ARG A 60 12.23 4.26 15.49
C ARG A 60 11.88 5.47 16.38
N ALA A 61 11.82 6.67 15.80
CA ALA A 61 11.37 7.85 16.53
C ALA A 61 9.91 7.73 16.98
N ALA A 62 9.03 7.15 16.15
CA ALA A 62 7.64 6.87 16.49
C ALA A 62 7.52 5.82 17.61
N ASP A 63 8.35 4.77 17.59
CA ASP A 63 8.39 3.75 18.66
C ASP A 63 8.83 4.35 20.00
N LEU A 64 9.79 5.27 19.96
CA LEU A 64 10.30 5.99 21.13
C LEU A 64 9.33 7.07 21.64
N SER A 65 8.46 7.60 20.78
CA SER A 65 7.45 8.60 21.11
C SER A 65 6.06 8.18 20.62
N PRO A 66 5.43 7.16 21.26
CA PRO A 66 4.23 6.53 20.72
C PRO A 66 3.01 7.44 20.66
N ARG A 67 3.02 8.58 21.36
CA ARG A 67 1.91 9.56 21.39
C ARG A 67 2.14 10.80 20.53
N ASP A 68 3.31 10.92 19.92
CA ASP A 68 3.62 12.04 19.04
C ASP A 68 3.23 11.68 17.59
N PRO A 69 2.35 12.45 16.93
CA PRO A 69 1.97 12.21 15.54
C PRO A 69 3.11 12.56 14.55
N GLU A 70 4.00 13.48 14.89
CA GLU A 70 4.97 14.06 13.96
C GLU A 70 5.94 13.02 13.36
N PRO A 71 6.57 12.11 14.16
CA PRO A 71 7.42 11.07 13.59
C PRO A 71 6.69 10.17 12.58
N ARG A 72 5.39 9.93 12.76
CA ARG A 72 4.58 9.12 11.83
C ARG A 72 4.24 9.89 10.56
N HIS A 73 3.91 11.18 10.71
CA HIS A 73 3.70 12.08 9.58
C HIS A 73 4.96 12.17 8.70
N ASP A 74 6.11 12.44 9.33
CA ASP A 74 7.41 12.54 8.67
C ASP A 74 7.86 11.20 8.06
N ARG A 75 7.60 10.08 8.74
CA ARG A 75 7.79 8.74 8.16
C ARG A 75 6.99 8.59 6.87
N GLY A 76 5.72 9.02 6.87
CA GLY A 76 4.87 8.99 5.68
C GLY A 76 5.44 9.81 4.52
N LEU A 77 6.00 10.99 4.79
CA LEU A 77 6.68 11.81 3.77
C LEU A 77 7.90 11.08 3.18
N ALA A 78 8.77 10.54 4.03
CA ALA A 78 9.94 9.78 3.59
C ALA A 78 9.55 8.53 2.78
N LEU A 79 8.45 7.85 3.15
CA LEU A 79 7.93 6.70 2.42
C LEU A 79 7.37 7.07 1.03
N LEU A 80 6.72 8.23 0.89
CA LEU A 80 6.30 8.73 -0.43
C LEU A 80 7.49 8.96 -1.35
N GLU A 81 8.56 9.59 -0.85
CA GLU A 81 9.79 9.79 -1.61
C GLU A 81 10.50 8.48 -1.96
N ALA A 82 10.38 7.46 -1.11
CA ALA A 82 10.87 6.11 -1.40
C ALA A 82 9.97 5.32 -2.38
N GLY A 83 8.81 5.86 -2.78
CA GLY A 83 7.83 5.17 -3.62
C GLY A 83 7.01 4.10 -2.89
N GLU A 84 7.09 4.03 -1.57
CA GLU A 84 6.34 3.10 -0.71
C GLU A 84 4.97 3.69 -0.34
N VAL A 85 4.16 3.98 -1.37
CA VAL A 85 2.92 4.75 -1.25
C VAL A 85 1.91 4.14 -0.25
N GLY A 86 1.78 2.82 -0.23
CA GLY A 86 0.86 2.15 0.70
C GLY A 86 1.29 2.26 2.16
N LEU A 87 2.59 2.08 2.45
CA LEU A 87 3.14 2.31 3.78
C LEU A 87 3.02 3.78 4.18
N ALA A 88 3.17 4.71 3.23
CA ALA A 88 2.96 6.13 3.49
C ALA A 88 1.52 6.42 3.91
N ALA A 89 0.52 5.91 3.18
CA ALA A 89 -0.88 6.04 3.55
C ALA A 89 -1.17 5.44 4.95
N PHE A 90 -0.54 4.31 5.27
CA PHE A 90 -0.64 3.71 6.60
C PHE A 90 -0.05 4.63 7.69
N ALA A 91 1.17 5.13 7.51
CA ALA A 91 1.82 6.03 8.47
C ALA A 91 1.04 7.34 8.69
N GLN A 92 0.44 7.92 7.63
CA GLN A 92 -0.41 9.10 7.77
C GLN A 92 -1.71 8.81 8.53
N ARG A 93 -2.32 7.63 8.35
CA ARG A 93 -3.47 7.20 9.16
C ARG A 93 -3.09 7.05 10.63
N GLU A 94 -1.92 6.51 10.93
CA GLU A 94 -1.44 6.41 12.31
C GLU A 94 -1.19 7.79 12.93
N ALA A 95 -0.67 8.76 12.16
CA ALA A 95 -0.53 10.15 12.62
C ALA A 95 -1.92 10.77 12.93
N LEU A 96 -2.89 10.61 12.03
CA LEU A 96 -4.26 11.10 12.21
C LEU A 96 -5.03 10.40 13.35
N ALA A 97 -4.67 9.16 13.67
CA ALA A 97 -5.25 8.47 14.84
C ALA A 97 -4.81 9.10 16.16
N LEU A 98 -3.64 9.76 16.19
CA LEU A 98 -3.13 10.48 17.35
C LEU A 98 -3.58 11.95 17.37
N ASP A 99 -3.56 12.60 16.21
CA ASP A 99 -4.06 13.96 16.03
C ASP A 99 -5.00 14.02 14.80
N PRO A 100 -6.32 13.89 15.02
CA PRO A 100 -7.32 13.96 13.94
C PRO A 100 -7.35 15.31 13.21
N ASP A 101 -6.83 16.38 13.80
CA ASP A 101 -6.85 17.73 13.25
C ASP A 101 -5.54 18.09 12.54
N HIS A 102 -4.60 17.15 12.45
CA HIS A 102 -3.35 17.31 11.73
C HIS A 102 -3.59 17.47 10.22
N THR A 103 -3.69 18.72 9.76
CA THR A 103 -4.01 19.06 8.36
C THR A 103 -2.94 18.57 7.37
N GLY A 104 -1.66 18.63 7.76
CA GLY A 104 -0.54 18.09 6.98
C GLY A 104 -0.68 16.59 6.71
N ALA A 105 -0.86 15.77 7.75
CA ALA A 105 -1.07 14.33 7.62
C ALA A 105 -2.30 13.99 6.78
N ARG A 106 -3.39 14.75 6.94
CA ARG A 106 -4.61 14.58 6.14
C ARG A 106 -4.40 14.85 4.65
N ALA A 107 -3.70 15.95 4.33
CA ALA A 107 -3.36 16.27 2.95
C ALA A 107 -2.47 15.18 2.30
N GLN A 108 -1.49 14.68 3.06
CA GLN A 108 -0.61 13.61 2.59
C GLN A 108 -1.32 12.26 2.48
N LEU A 109 -2.26 11.96 3.37
CA LEU A 109 -3.10 10.77 3.25
C LEU A 109 -3.94 10.83 1.98
N ALA A 110 -4.61 11.96 1.71
CA ALA A 110 -5.39 12.13 0.48
C ALA A 110 -4.52 11.91 -0.78
N ALA A 111 -3.31 12.48 -0.81
CA ALA A 111 -2.37 12.28 -1.91
C ALA A 111 -1.89 10.83 -2.05
N ALA A 112 -1.57 10.16 -0.94
CA ALA A 112 -1.13 8.77 -0.95
C ALA A 112 -2.26 7.83 -1.42
N LEU A 113 -3.51 8.09 -1.03
CA LEU A 113 -4.68 7.32 -1.46
C LEU A 113 -4.97 7.49 -2.96
N GLU A 114 -4.87 8.72 -3.48
CA GLU A 114 -4.97 8.98 -4.91
C GLU A 114 -3.88 8.22 -5.68
N ALA A 115 -2.64 8.22 -5.20
CA ALA A 115 -1.54 7.46 -5.79
C ALA A 115 -1.65 5.94 -5.64
N LEU A 116 -2.56 5.43 -4.80
CA LEU A 116 -2.93 4.01 -4.71
C LEU A 116 -4.16 3.66 -5.56
N GLY A 117 -4.79 4.64 -6.20
CA GLY A 117 -6.06 4.48 -6.90
C GLY A 117 -7.28 4.35 -5.97
N ASP A 118 -7.14 4.66 -4.67
CA ASP A 118 -8.26 4.74 -3.72
C ASP A 118 -8.90 6.14 -3.79
N ASP A 119 -9.49 6.46 -4.94
CA ASP A 119 -10.12 7.76 -5.20
C ASP A 119 -11.24 8.08 -4.20
N GLU A 120 -12.01 7.06 -3.77
CA GLU A 120 -13.06 7.25 -2.75
C GLU A 120 -12.48 7.65 -1.39
N GLY A 121 -11.41 6.98 -0.96
CA GLY A 121 -10.68 7.33 0.25
C GLY A 121 -10.05 8.72 0.14
N ALA A 122 -9.40 9.03 -0.98
CA ALA A 122 -8.77 10.32 -1.23
C ALA A 122 -9.79 11.47 -1.20
N ALA A 123 -10.95 11.30 -1.84
CA ALA A 123 -12.03 12.27 -1.83
C ALA A 123 -12.55 12.54 -0.41
N ARG A 124 -12.70 11.49 0.42
CA ARG A 124 -13.12 11.62 1.82
C ARG A 124 -12.15 12.49 2.62
N GLU A 125 -10.86 12.19 2.55
CA GLU A 125 -9.84 12.93 3.30
C GLU A 125 -9.70 14.37 2.82
N LEU A 126 -9.78 14.61 1.51
CA LEU A 126 -9.71 15.95 0.94
C LEU A 126 -10.95 16.79 1.28
N SER A 127 -12.13 16.18 1.33
CA SER A 127 -13.36 16.82 1.80
C SER A 127 -13.26 17.20 3.28
N GLU A 128 -12.77 16.31 4.13
CA GLU A 128 -12.53 16.60 5.55
C GLU A 128 -11.44 17.67 5.77
N LEU A 129 -10.45 17.75 4.89
CA LEU A 129 -9.44 18.81 4.90
C LEU A 129 -10.06 20.17 4.54
N LEU A 130 -10.85 20.22 3.46
CA LEU A 130 -11.56 21.43 3.02
C LEU A 130 -12.53 21.95 4.10
N ALA A 131 -13.23 21.04 4.78
CA ALA A 131 -14.12 21.42 5.89
C ALA A 131 -13.38 22.13 7.02
N ARG A 132 -12.11 21.78 7.29
CA ARG A 132 -11.27 22.41 8.32
C ARG A 132 -10.61 23.71 7.87
N LEU A 133 -10.11 23.75 6.63
CA LEU A 133 -9.38 24.92 6.11
C LEU A 133 -10.31 26.02 5.58
N GLY A 134 -11.57 25.69 5.30
CA GLY A 134 -12.51 26.57 4.61
C GLY A 134 -12.33 26.56 3.08
N PRO A 135 -13.01 27.48 2.37
CA PRO A 135 -13.07 27.46 0.92
C PRO A 135 -11.70 27.66 0.27
N GLN A 136 -11.19 26.60 -0.38
CA GLN A 136 -9.99 26.67 -1.22
C GLN A 136 -10.32 26.20 -2.64
N PRO A 137 -10.38 27.12 -3.64
CA PRO A 137 -10.81 26.77 -5.00
C PRO A 137 -9.97 25.66 -5.65
N ALA A 138 -8.66 25.67 -5.45
CA ALA A 138 -7.77 24.65 -6.02
C ALA A 138 -8.02 23.25 -5.43
N LEU A 139 -8.17 23.16 -4.10
CA LEU A 139 -8.47 21.89 -3.44
C LEU A 139 -9.89 21.40 -3.78
N ALA A 140 -10.85 22.32 -3.93
CA ALA A 140 -12.22 21.99 -4.35
C ALA A 140 -12.26 21.43 -5.78
N ALA A 141 -11.51 22.02 -6.72
CA ALA A 141 -11.39 21.51 -8.07
C ALA A 141 -10.72 20.12 -8.12
N ARG A 142 -9.67 19.92 -7.30
CA ARG A 142 -9.03 18.61 -7.15
C ARG A 142 -10.01 17.56 -6.61
N LEU A 143 -10.79 17.89 -5.57
CA LEU A 143 -11.81 17.01 -5.01
C LEU A 143 -12.83 16.57 -6.08
N GLN A 144 -13.34 17.51 -6.87
CA GLN A 144 -14.27 17.20 -7.95
C GLN A 144 -13.68 16.19 -8.97
N GLY A 145 -12.42 16.39 -9.37
CA GLY A 145 -11.72 15.47 -10.26
C GLY A 145 -11.56 14.06 -9.69
N ILE A 146 -11.21 13.97 -8.41
CA ILE A 146 -11.08 12.68 -7.69
C ILE A 146 -12.45 11.99 -7.57
N GLU A 147 -13.51 12.72 -7.23
CA GLU A 147 -14.86 12.15 -7.14
C GLU A 147 -15.36 11.62 -8.50
N GLU A 148 -15.04 12.30 -9.59
CA GLU A 148 -15.33 11.79 -10.94
C GLU A 148 -14.52 10.53 -11.26
N ALA A 149 -13.25 10.48 -10.87
CA ALA A 149 -12.42 9.29 -11.03
C ALA A 149 -12.98 8.10 -10.24
N ALA A 150 -13.39 8.32 -8.98
CA ALA A 150 -14.06 7.33 -8.15
C ALA A 150 -15.34 6.78 -8.82
N ARG A 151 -16.19 7.66 -9.37
CA ARG A 151 -17.41 7.26 -10.12
C ARG A 151 -17.05 6.38 -11.32
N ARG A 152 -16.02 6.74 -12.09
CA ARG A 152 -15.55 5.93 -13.23
C ARG A 152 -15.00 4.57 -12.77
N ALA A 153 -14.28 4.52 -11.66
CA ALA A 153 -13.74 3.28 -11.10
C ALA A 153 -14.86 2.29 -10.74
N VAL A 154 -15.94 2.75 -10.11
CA VAL A 154 -17.12 1.92 -9.79
C VAL A 154 -17.74 1.27 -11.03
N HIS A 155 -17.79 1.97 -12.17
CA HIS A 155 -18.30 1.38 -13.42
C HIS A 155 -17.37 0.32 -14.03
N ARG A 156 -16.05 0.46 -13.82
CA ARG A 156 -15.04 -0.52 -14.29
C ARG A 156 -14.96 -1.74 -13.38
N SER A 157 -15.20 -1.55 -12.09
CA SER A 157 -15.14 -2.59 -11.06
C SER A 157 -16.02 -3.79 -11.39
N LEU A 158 -15.48 -4.98 -11.14
CA LEU A 158 -16.24 -6.22 -11.16
C LEU A 158 -17.12 -6.35 -9.91
N LEU A 159 -16.74 -5.75 -8.77
CA LEU A 159 -17.57 -5.74 -7.57
C LEU A 159 -18.87 -4.98 -7.82
N GLY A 160 -20.00 -5.63 -7.53
CA GLY A 160 -21.35 -5.13 -7.82
C GLY A 160 -21.78 -5.29 -9.28
N SER A 161 -20.94 -5.86 -10.15
CA SER A 161 -21.31 -6.19 -11.54
C SER A 161 -21.89 -7.61 -11.64
N PRO A 162 -22.70 -7.93 -12.68
CA PRO A 162 -23.17 -9.30 -12.89
C PRO A 162 -22.02 -10.28 -13.07
N VAL A 163 -22.12 -11.49 -12.49
CA VAL A 163 -21.08 -12.54 -12.59
C VAL A 163 -20.72 -12.88 -14.05
N SER A 164 -21.65 -12.72 -14.99
CA SER A 164 -21.40 -12.91 -16.43
C SER A 164 -20.30 -12.00 -16.99
N ARG A 165 -20.05 -10.83 -16.39
CA ARG A 165 -18.96 -9.92 -16.80
C ARG A 165 -17.59 -10.53 -16.56
N LEU A 166 -17.46 -11.47 -15.63
CA LEU A 166 -16.20 -12.13 -15.31
C LEU A 166 -15.64 -12.91 -16.51
N GLY A 167 -16.50 -13.69 -17.19
CA GLY A 167 -16.11 -14.47 -18.37
C GLY A 167 -15.86 -13.65 -19.63
N ALA A 168 -16.40 -12.44 -19.70
CA ALA A 168 -16.15 -11.50 -20.79
C ALA A 168 -14.92 -10.60 -20.54
N ASN A 169 -14.35 -10.63 -19.33
CA ASN A 169 -13.22 -9.77 -18.96
C ASN A 169 -11.90 -10.40 -19.43
N VAL A 170 -11.29 -9.80 -20.45
CA VAL A 170 -10.06 -10.29 -21.08
C VAL A 170 -8.93 -10.47 -20.08
N LEU A 171 -8.74 -9.54 -19.14
CA LEU A 171 -7.67 -9.60 -18.16
C LEU A 171 -7.88 -10.76 -17.19
N VAL A 172 -9.11 -10.98 -16.72
CA VAL A 172 -9.45 -12.15 -15.90
C VAL A 172 -9.21 -13.44 -16.68
N THR A 173 -9.69 -13.53 -17.92
CA THR A 173 -9.50 -14.75 -18.73
C THR A 173 -8.06 -14.99 -19.16
N SER A 174 -7.19 -13.97 -19.15
CA SER A 174 -5.75 -14.15 -19.37
C SER A 174 -5.01 -14.67 -18.14
N ALA A 175 -5.52 -14.39 -16.94
CA ALA A 175 -4.91 -14.83 -15.68
C ALA A 175 -5.52 -16.15 -15.17
N PHE A 176 -6.78 -16.44 -15.53
CA PHE A 176 -7.51 -17.62 -15.08
C PHE A 176 -8.22 -18.32 -16.24
N VAL A 177 -8.00 -19.62 -16.35
CA VAL A 177 -8.69 -20.50 -17.30
C VAL A 177 -9.99 -20.99 -16.68
N ARG A 178 -11.11 -20.81 -17.38
CA ARG A 178 -12.41 -21.32 -16.94
C ARG A 178 -12.54 -22.80 -17.30
N GLY A 179 -12.66 -23.66 -16.29
CA GLY A 179 -12.92 -25.09 -16.45
C GLY A 179 -14.35 -25.37 -16.93
N ALA A 180 -14.58 -26.61 -17.37
CA ALA A 180 -15.91 -27.08 -17.76
C ALA A 180 -16.92 -27.09 -16.59
N ASP A 181 -16.42 -27.19 -15.36
CA ASP A 181 -17.16 -27.04 -14.11
C ASP A 181 -17.50 -25.57 -13.77
N GLY A 182 -17.08 -24.62 -14.61
CA GLY A 182 -17.32 -23.19 -14.44
C GLY A 182 -16.38 -22.50 -13.46
N VAL A 183 -15.43 -23.23 -12.86
CA VAL A 183 -14.44 -22.69 -11.92
C VAL A 183 -13.26 -22.10 -12.68
N TYR A 184 -12.82 -20.93 -12.26
CA TYR A 184 -11.68 -20.22 -12.83
C TYR A 184 -10.39 -20.64 -12.10
N ARG A 185 -9.38 -21.10 -12.84
CA ARG A 185 -8.14 -21.64 -12.28
C ARG A 185 -6.89 -20.99 -12.88
N ALA A 186 -5.90 -20.75 -12.04
CA ALA A 186 -4.52 -20.46 -12.40
C ALA A 186 -3.64 -21.66 -11.97
N PRO A 187 -2.39 -21.81 -12.46
CA PRO A 187 -1.56 -22.96 -12.11
C PRO A 187 -1.28 -23.12 -10.61
N PHE A 188 -1.34 -22.03 -9.85
CA PHE A 188 -1.07 -22.00 -8.41
C PHE A 188 -2.34 -21.92 -7.54
N GLY A 189 -3.53 -21.72 -8.11
CA GLY A 189 -4.75 -21.47 -7.32
C GLY A 189 -6.05 -21.34 -8.12
N GLU A 190 -7.14 -21.10 -7.40
CA GLU A 190 -8.49 -20.97 -7.96
C GLU A 190 -9.08 -19.61 -7.63
N LEU A 191 -9.80 -19.01 -8.58
CA LEU A 191 -10.56 -17.80 -8.37
C LEU A 191 -11.96 -18.16 -7.88
N GLN A 192 -12.23 -17.89 -6.61
CA GLN A 192 -13.52 -17.99 -5.99
C GLN A 192 -14.31 -16.69 -6.16
N VAL A 193 -15.59 -16.85 -6.50
CA VAL A 193 -16.53 -15.75 -6.72
C VAL A 193 -17.72 -15.97 -5.80
N THR A 194 -17.98 -15.01 -4.92
CA THR A 194 -19.21 -14.97 -4.13
C THR A 194 -20.13 -13.94 -4.76
N ALA A 195 -21.36 -14.34 -5.06
CA ALA A 195 -22.39 -13.44 -5.59
C ALA A 195 -23.46 -13.14 -4.54
N ASP A 196 -24.10 -11.97 -4.65
CA ASP A 196 -25.28 -11.63 -3.87
C ASP A 196 -26.55 -12.33 -4.40
N ALA A 197 -27.68 -12.12 -3.72
CA ALA A 197 -28.99 -12.68 -4.10
C ALA A 197 -29.48 -12.25 -5.51
N HIS A 198 -28.87 -11.21 -6.10
CA HIS A 198 -29.19 -10.69 -7.42
C HIS A 198 -28.17 -11.13 -8.49
N GLY A 199 -27.25 -12.04 -8.16
CA GLY A 199 -26.24 -12.54 -9.09
C GLY A 199 -25.14 -11.53 -9.43
N LYS A 200 -24.95 -10.51 -8.58
CA LYS A 200 -23.85 -9.56 -8.69
C LYS A 200 -22.67 -10.02 -7.84
N VAL A 201 -21.46 -9.78 -8.32
CA VAL A 201 -20.22 -10.14 -7.61
C VAL A 201 -20.13 -9.35 -6.30
N HIS A 202 -20.14 -10.07 -5.18
CA HIS A 202 -19.97 -9.54 -3.83
C HIS A 202 -18.51 -9.64 -3.37
N ARG A 203 -17.83 -10.74 -3.72
CA ARG A 203 -16.44 -11.01 -3.36
C ARG A 203 -15.74 -11.78 -4.46
N LEU A 204 -14.47 -11.45 -4.69
CA LEU A 204 -13.53 -12.22 -5.49
C LEU A 204 -12.34 -12.59 -4.61
N ALA A 205 -11.92 -13.86 -4.65
CA ALA A 205 -10.76 -14.32 -3.90
C ALA A 205 -9.93 -15.29 -4.73
N VAL A 206 -8.62 -15.06 -4.81
CA VAL A 206 -7.69 -16.04 -5.36
C VAL A 206 -7.20 -16.90 -4.20
N ILE A 207 -7.56 -18.19 -4.22
CA ILE A 207 -7.27 -19.16 -3.17
C ILE A 207 -6.20 -20.13 -3.65
N PHE A 208 -5.20 -20.40 -2.81
CA PHE A 208 -4.09 -21.29 -3.10
C PHE A 208 -3.68 -22.11 -1.86
N ALA A 209 -3.09 -23.28 -2.11
CA ALA A 209 -2.80 -24.29 -1.09
C ALA A 209 -1.52 -23.99 -0.27
N SER A 210 -0.57 -23.23 -0.83
CA SER A 210 0.65 -22.82 -0.13
C SER A 210 1.26 -21.57 -0.75
N MET A 211 1.70 -20.61 0.08
CA MET A 211 2.51 -19.45 -0.36
C MET A 211 3.89 -19.88 -0.85
N ASP A 212 4.45 -20.97 -0.32
CA ASP A 212 5.75 -21.50 -0.74
C ASP A 212 5.67 -22.12 -2.14
N ALA A 213 4.50 -22.60 -2.56
CA ALA A 213 4.31 -23.13 -3.92
C ALA A 213 4.36 -22.03 -5.00
N SER A 214 4.05 -20.77 -4.65
CA SER A 214 4.17 -19.62 -5.55
C SER A 214 5.52 -18.90 -5.44
N LEU A 215 6.14 -18.85 -4.27
CA LEU A 215 7.45 -18.20 -4.04
C LEU A 215 8.66 -19.14 -4.24
N GLY A 216 8.44 -20.45 -4.20
CA GLY A 216 9.49 -21.48 -4.20
C GLY A 216 9.84 -22.08 -5.56
N ARG A 217 9.28 -21.61 -6.67
CA ARG A 217 9.84 -21.90 -8.00
C ARG A 217 10.92 -20.87 -8.32
N THR A 218 12.09 -21.09 -7.72
CA THR A 218 13.36 -20.50 -8.16
C THR A 218 13.74 -20.91 -9.60
N ASP A 219 13.01 -21.87 -10.16
CA ASP A 219 13.21 -22.36 -11.52
C ASP A 219 12.20 -21.72 -12.48
N VAL A 220 12.58 -20.55 -12.95
CA VAL A 220 12.27 -19.93 -14.24
C VAL A 220 11.53 -20.87 -15.22
N SER A 221 10.24 -20.62 -15.48
CA SER A 221 9.63 -21.07 -16.74
C SER A 221 8.36 -20.33 -17.18
N TYR A 222 7.83 -19.36 -16.43
CA TYR A 222 6.88 -18.39 -16.97
C TYR A 222 7.09 -17.00 -16.32
N GLY A 223 8.28 -16.44 -16.59
CA GLY A 223 8.68 -15.12 -16.13
C GLY A 223 8.32 -14.04 -17.15
N GLY A 224 7.17 -13.41 -16.97
CA GLY A 224 6.96 -12.07 -17.53
C GLY A 224 7.86 -11.07 -16.80
N SER A 225 8.28 -10.01 -17.49
CA SER A 225 8.85 -8.84 -16.82
C SER A 225 7.96 -7.65 -17.12
N THR A 226 7.64 -6.85 -16.11
CA THR A 226 7.00 -5.55 -16.27
C THR A 226 7.99 -4.46 -15.91
N GLU A 227 7.79 -3.25 -16.40
CA GLU A 227 8.57 -2.08 -15.98
C GLU A 227 7.82 -1.37 -14.84
N ASP A 228 8.52 -1.01 -13.77
CA ASP A 228 7.97 -0.10 -12.77
C ASP A 228 7.85 1.32 -13.33
N GLU A 229 7.30 2.25 -12.54
CA GLU A 229 7.18 3.66 -12.89
C GLU A 229 8.52 4.38 -13.18
N HIS A 230 9.65 3.72 -12.92
CA HIS A 230 11.01 4.17 -13.19
C HIS A 230 11.70 3.38 -14.31
N GLY A 231 10.96 2.55 -15.07
CA GLY A 231 11.50 1.76 -16.18
C GLY A 231 12.30 0.52 -15.77
N ARG A 232 12.27 0.10 -14.50
CA ARG A 232 13.01 -1.10 -14.04
C ARG A 232 12.23 -2.37 -14.37
N ARG A 233 12.85 -3.31 -15.08
CA ARG A 233 12.28 -4.65 -15.33
C ARG A 233 12.18 -5.45 -14.03
N VAL A 234 10.97 -5.81 -13.64
CA VAL A 234 10.66 -6.60 -12.45
C VAL A 234 10.03 -7.92 -12.87
N PRO A 235 10.54 -9.07 -12.39
CA PRO A 235 9.93 -10.37 -12.66
C PRO A 235 8.52 -10.43 -12.05
N LEU A 236 7.55 -10.86 -12.85
CA LEU A 236 6.20 -11.18 -12.40
C LEU A 236 6.10 -12.69 -12.25
N ASP A 237 5.99 -13.18 -11.02
CA ASP A 237 5.47 -14.52 -10.79
C ASP A 237 3.96 -14.58 -11.05
N GLU A 238 3.44 -15.79 -11.27
CA GLU A 238 2.04 -16.02 -11.62
C GLU A 238 1.08 -15.48 -10.54
N PHE A 239 1.48 -15.57 -9.27
CA PHE A 239 0.71 -15.04 -8.14
C PHE A 239 0.57 -13.52 -8.23
N THR A 240 1.68 -12.82 -8.48
CA THR A 240 1.72 -11.36 -8.59
C THR A 240 0.91 -10.88 -9.79
N ALA A 241 1.00 -11.58 -10.92
CA ALA A 241 0.22 -11.27 -12.12
C ALA A 241 -1.30 -11.43 -11.86
N ALA A 242 -1.71 -12.60 -11.37
CA ALA A 242 -3.12 -12.90 -11.10
C ALA A 242 -3.71 -12.03 -9.99
N SER A 243 -2.95 -11.74 -8.94
CA SER A 243 -3.35 -10.84 -7.85
C SER A 243 -3.47 -9.40 -8.32
N THR A 244 -2.58 -8.95 -9.20
CA THR A 244 -2.69 -7.62 -9.82
C THR A 244 -3.96 -7.52 -10.66
N VAL A 245 -4.29 -8.56 -11.45
CA VAL A 245 -5.54 -8.63 -12.21
C VAL A 245 -6.76 -8.64 -11.28
N LEU A 246 -6.73 -9.45 -10.22
CA LEU A 246 -7.81 -9.50 -9.21
C LEU A 246 -8.08 -8.12 -8.62
N LEU A 247 -7.03 -7.44 -8.14
CA LEU A 247 -7.13 -6.12 -7.53
C LEU A 247 -7.59 -5.07 -8.55
N ALA A 248 -6.98 -5.04 -9.73
CA ALA A 248 -7.32 -4.08 -10.79
C ALA A 248 -8.78 -4.21 -11.22
N GLN A 249 -9.20 -5.42 -11.59
CA GLN A 249 -10.55 -5.65 -12.09
C GLN A 249 -11.59 -5.62 -10.98
N GLY A 250 -11.24 -6.12 -9.79
CA GLY A 250 -12.10 -6.09 -8.61
C GLY A 250 -12.40 -4.68 -8.14
N LEU A 251 -11.39 -3.82 -8.04
CA LEU A 251 -11.55 -2.44 -7.55
C LEU A 251 -11.87 -1.43 -8.67
N GLY A 252 -11.69 -1.81 -9.93
CA GLY A 252 -11.89 -0.90 -11.08
C GLY A 252 -10.77 0.13 -11.25
N ILE A 253 -9.58 -0.21 -10.75
CA ILE A 253 -8.34 0.57 -10.86
C ILE A 253 -7.44 0.00 -11.95
N ASP A 254 -6.49 0.78 -12.46
CA ASP A 254 -5.52 0.27 -13.45
C ASP A 254 -4.47 -0.66 -12.81
N PRO A 255 -3.75 -1.44 -13.64
CA PRO A 255 -2.75 -2.38 -13.14
C PRO A 255 -1.59 -1.75 -12.36
N VAL A 256 -1.23 -0.48 -12.59
CA VAL A 256 -0.13 0.18 -11.88
C VAL A 256 -0.54 0.44 -10.43
N HIS A 257 -1.75 0.98 -10.22
CA HIS A 257 -2.33 1.15 -8.89
C HIS A 257 -2.52 -0.19 -8.18
N ALA A 258 -3.05 -1.19 -8.87
CA ALA A 258 -3.22 -2.54 -8.31
C ALA A 258 -1.89 -3.16 -7.86
N ARG A 259 -0.80 -2.94 -8.60
CA ARG A 259 0.53 -3.43 -8.24
C ARG A 259 1.11 -2.71 -7.02
N ARG A 260 0.93 -1.39 -6.92
CA ARG A 260 1.31 -0.62 -5.72
C ARG A 260 0.55 -1.10 -4.48
N LEU A 261 -0.75 -1.35 -4.62
CA LEU A 261 -1.57 -1.93 -3.56
C LEU A 261 -1.08 -3.33 -3.16
N LEU A 262 -0.80 -4.20 -4.13
CA LEU A 262 -0.28 -5.55 -3.86
C LEU A 262 1.05 -5.51 -3.10
N ARG A 263 1.99 -4.63 -3.51
CA ARG A 263 3.26 -4.42 -2.80
C ARG A 263 3.02 -4.07 -1.33
N PHE A 264 2.08 -3.18 -1.06
CA PHE A 264 1.69 -2.82 0.30
C PHE A 264 1.11 -4.00 1.09
N LEU A 265 0.18 -4.76 0.50
CA LEU A 265 -0.44 -5.92 1.15
C LEU A 265 0.56 -7.04 1.49
N LEU A 266 1.70 -7.09 0.81
CA LEU A 266 2.79 -8.02 1.07
C LEU A 266 3.74 -7.56 2.20
N THR A 267 3.61 -6.31 2.67
CA THR A 267 4.41 -5.81 3.79
C THR A 267 3.92 -6.38 5.11
N LYS A 268 4.85 -6.54 6.07
CA LYS A 268 4.49 -7.03 7.41
C LYS A 268 3.65 -6.01 8.18
N GLU A 269 3.92 -4.74 7.93
CA GLU A 269 3.28 -3.58 8.55
C GLU A 269 1.80 -3.46 8.19
N CYS A 270 1.43 -3.85 6.95
CA CYS A 270 0.04 -3.91 6.55
C CYS A 270 -0.75 -4.94 7.39
N GLY A 271 -0.13 -6.09 7.68
CA GLY A 271 -0.82 -7.22 8.31
C GLY A 271 -1.82 -7.88 7.35
N LEU A 272 -2.76 -8.66 7.91
CA LEU A 272 -3.62 -9.55 7.14
C LEU A 272 -4.93 -8.89 6.63
N GLY A 273 -5.30 -7.73 7.15
CA GLY A 273 -6.58 -7.07 6.85
C GLY A 273 -7.79 -7.66 7.58
N PRO A 274 -9.03 -7.34 7.14
CA PRO A 274 -9.36 -6.53 5.96
C PRO A 274 -8.99 -5.06 6.11
N HIS A 275 -8.57 -4.45 5.00
CA HIS A 275 -8.34 -3.02 4.84
C HIS A 275 -9.36 -2.42 3.89
N ARG A 276 -9.76 -1.17 4.15
CA ARG A 276 -10.68 -0.45 3.26
C ARG A 276 -9.90 0.24 2.15
N PHE A 277 -10.24 -0.08 0.90
CA PHE A 277 -9.68 0.52 -0.32
C PHE A 277 -10.76 0.65 -1.40
N ALA A 278 -10.90 1.82 -2.01
CA ALA A 278 -11.83 2.12 -3.10
C ALA A 278 -13.27 1.64 -2.83
N GLY A 279 -13.75 1.87 -1.60
CA GLY A 279 -15.09 1.47 -1.17
C GLY A 279 -15.29 -0.03 -0.96
N ALA A 280 -14.22 -0.82 -1.00
CA ALA A 280 -14.21 -2.26 -0.79
C ALA A 280 -13.29 -2.65 0.36
N GLN A 281 -13.41 -3.90 0.82
CA GLN A 281 -12.47 -4.57 1.69
C GLN A 281 -11.47 -5.38 0.86
N VAL A 282 -10.19 -5.28 1.21
CA VAL A 282 -9.09 -6.02 0.61
C VAL A 282 -8.25 -6.64 1.73
N GLY A 283 -7.82 -7.88 1.55
CA GLY A 283 -6.99 -8.53 2.57
C GLY A 283 -6.69 -9.98 2.23
N TRP A 284 -6.14 -10.67 3.22
CA TRP A 284 -5.74 -12.07 3.10
C TRP A 284 -6.83 -13.01 3.60
N VAL A 285 -6.98 -14.13 2.91
CA VAL A 285 -7.79 -15.27 3.33
C VAL A 285 -6.89 -16.24 4.07
N LEU A 286 -7.33 -16.66 5.27
CA LEU A 286 -6.72 -17.70 6.08
C LEU A 286 -7.84 -18.58 6.60
N GLU A 287 -8.04 -19.72 5.96
CA GLU A 287 -9.09 -20.66 6.30
C GLU A 287 -8.48 -22.02 6.64
N GLU A 288 -8.83 -22.59 7.79
CA GLU A 288 -8.45 -23.95 8.16
C GLU A 288 -9.61 -24.88 7.84
N THR A 289 -9.41 -25.77 6.86
CA THR A 289 -10.41 -26.75 6.42
C THR A 289 -9.99 -28.15 6.82
N SER A 290 -10.92 -29.10 6.76
CA SER A 290 -10.62 -30.53 6.94
C SER A 290 -9.60 -31.06 5.92
N ALA A 291 -9.42 -30.36 4.80
CA ALA A 291 -8.45 -30.68 3.74
C ALA A 291 -7.11 -29.91 3.90
N GLY A 292 -6.95 -29.15 4.99
CA GLY A 292 -5.76 -28.34 5.26
C GLY A 292 -6.04 -26.83 5.28
N ARG A 293 -4.98 -26.03 5.50
CA ARG A 293 -5.03 -24.57 5.47
C ARG A 293 -5.08 -24.06 4.03
N ARG A 294 -5.95 -23.07 3.80
CA ARG A 294 -6.07 -22.33 2.55
C ARG A 294 -5.68 -20.89 2.79
N TYR A 295 -4.89 -20.38 1.86
CA TYR A 295 -4.44 -19.00 1.84
C TYR A 295 -5.04 -18.32 0.63
N GLY A 296 -5.17 -16.99 0.67
CA GLY A 296 -5.66 -16.27 -0.49
C GLY A 296 -5.56 -14.76 -0.36
N LEU A 297 -5.79 -14.08 -1.47
CA LEU A 297 -6.01 -12.64 -1.53
C LEU A 297 -7.45 -12.39 -1.95
N PHE A 298 -8.16 -11.49 -1.28
CA PHE A 298 -9.53 -11.17 -1.64
C PHE A 298 -9.79 -9.67 -1.80
N VAL A 299 -10.84 -9.38 -2.58
CA VAL A 299 -11.53 -8.10 -2.64
C VAL A 299 -13.03 -8.34 -2.47
N GLY A 300 -13.74 -7.54 -1.68
CA GLY A 300 -15.17 -7.71 -1.46
C GLY A 300 -15.86 -6.46 -0.93
N ARG A 301 -17.19 -6.42 -1.01
CA ARG A 301 -18.02 -5.39 -0.36
C ARG A 301 -18.76 -5.94 0.83
#